data_AF-A0A9X6ACC1-F1
#
_entry.id   AF-A0A9X6ACC1-F1
#
_cell.length_a   1.000
_cell.length_b   1.000
_cell.length_c   1.000
_cell.angle_alpha   90.00
_cell.angle_beta   90.00
_cell.angle_gamma   90.00
#
_symmetry.space_group_name_H-M   'P 1'
#
loop_
_entity.id
_entity.type
_entity.pdbx_description
1 polymer ?
#
loop_
_entity_poly.entity_id
_entity_poly.type
_entity_poly.pdbx_seq_one_letter_code
_entity_poly.pdbx_strand_id
1 'polypeptide(L)' 'ALTQAHPDRSVKTTVVRTTLEGLVAKSHAHRTKQGSSVFYTTAATSKPAAAEPQQEAVAG' A
#
# COMPACT_ATOMS: atom_id res chain seq x y z
N ALA A 1 -0.53 -12.73 4.20
CA ALA A 1 -0.19 -11.36 3.75
C ALA A 1 0.27 -10.41 4.87
N LEU A 2 -0.44 -10.07 5.95
CA LEU A 2 0.20 -9.39 7.12
C LEU A 2 -0.25 -10.02 8.44
N THR A 3 -1.56 -10.20 8.60
CA THR A 3 -2.15 -10.96 9.72
C THR A 3 -1.67 -12.41 9.77
N GLN A 4 -1.44 -13.04 8.60
CA GLN A 4 -0.89 -14.41 8.55
C GLN A 4 0.58 -14.47 9.00
N ALA A 5 1.37 -13.40 8.78
CA ALA A 5 2.77 -13.36 9.20
C ALA A 5 2.91 -12.98 10.70
N HIS A 6 1.91 -12.28 11.24
CA HIS A 6 1.86 -11.87 12.65
C HIS A 6 0.47 -12.17 13.24
N PRO A 7 0.15 -13.45 13.48
CA PRO A 7 -1.17 -13.85 13.95
C PRO A 7 -1.52 -13.28 15.33
N ASP A 8 -0.52 -13.04 16.19
CA ASP A 8 -0.70 -12.48 17.54
C ASP A 8 -0.96 -10.97 17.54
N ARG A 9 -0.87 -10.30 16.38
CA ARG A 9 -1.02 -8.85 16.28
C ARG A 9 -2.30 -8.47 15.57
N SER A 10 -3.17 -7.75 16.27
CA SER A 10 -4.35 -7.13 15.65
C SER A 10 -3.94 -5.97 14.75
N VAL A 11 -4.39 -6.00 13.49
CA VAL A 11 -4.20 -4.90 12.54
C VAL A 11 -5.29 -3.85 12.77
N LYS A 12 -4.88 -2.63 13.12
CA LYS A 12 -5.80 -1.50 13.31
C LYS A 12 -5.87 -0.66 12.03
N THR A 13 -7.05 -0.51 11.45
CA THR A 13 -7.29 0.25 10.21
C THR A 13 -6.86 1.71 10.33
N THR A 14 -7.11 2.35 11.48
CA THR A 14 -6.65 3.73 11.76
C THR A 14 -5.13 3.87 11.68
N VAL A 15 -4.39 2.89 12.19
CA VAL A 15 -2.92 2.91 12.17
C VAL A 15 -2.40 2.74 10.75
N VAL A 16 -2.98 1.81 9.99
CA VAL A 16 -2.66 1.62 8.57
C VAL A 16 -2.88 2.92 7.80
N ARG A 17 -4.05 3.55 7.98
CA ARG A 17 -4.42 4.79 7.29
C ARG A 17 -3.48 5.94 7.62
N THR A 18 -3.30 6.24 8.91
CA THR A 18 -2.44 7.35 9.35
C THR A 18 -0.98 7.16 8.92
N THR A 19 -0.50 5.91 8.91
CA THR A 19 0.84 5.58 8.41
C THR A 19 0.97 5.86 6.92
N LEU A 20 0.01 5.39 6.11
CA LEU A 20 0.00 5.63 4.66
C LEU A 20 -0.10 7.13 4.34
N GLU A 21 -0.94 7.87 5.05
CA GLU A 21 -1.05 9.33 4.91
C GLU A 21 0.29 10.04 5.24
N GLY A 22 1.00 9.58 6.28
CA GLY A 22 2.35 10.07 6.61
C GLY A 22 3.40 9.73 5.55
N LEU A 23 3.33 8.55 4.93
CA LEU A 23 4.22 8.16 3.83
C LEU A 23 3.95 8.99 2.57
N VAL A 24 2.69 9.30 2.28
CA VAL A 24 2.32 10.19 1.16
C VAL A 24 2.82 11.60 1.40
N ALA A 25 2.66 12.14 2.61
CA ALA A 25 3.16 13.46 2.98
C ALA A 25 4.69 13.59 2.84
N LYS A 26 5.41 12.47 2.98
CA LYS A 26 6.87 12.39 2.81
C LYS A 26 7.29 11.92 1.41
N SER A 27 6.36 11.81 0.47
CA SER A 27 6.61 11.33 -0.90
C SER A 27 7.22 9.91 -1.00
N HIS A 28 7.04 9.08 0.04
CA HIS A 28 7.44 7.66 0.05
C HIS A 28 6.34 6.71 -0.42
N ALA A 29 5.11 7.20 -0.57
CA ALA A 29 4.00 6.47 -1.15
C ALA A 29 3.16 7.41 -2.03
N HIS A 30 2.47 6.82 -3.00
CA HIS A 30 1.49 7.52 -3.82
C HIS A 30 0.08 7.06 -3.44
N ARG A 31 -0.87 7.99 -3.60
CA ARG A 31 -2.28 7.75 -3.39
C ARG A 31 -3.04 8.09 -4.65
N THR A 32 -3.84 7.16 -5.16
CA THR A 32 -4.70 7.36 -6.32
C THR A 32 -6.15 7.00 -5.99
N LYS A 33 -7.11 7.72 -6.58
CA LYS A 33 -8.53 7.44 -6.44
C LYS A 33 -9.02 6.78 -7.72
N GLN A 34 -9.64 5.61 -7.62
CA GLN A 34 -10.28 4.92 -8.75
C GLN A 34 -11.73 4.63 -8.36
N GLY A 35 -12.68 5.31 -9.01
CA GLY A 35 -14.10 5.25 -8.64
C GLY A 35 -14.33 5.71 -7.21
N SER A 36 -14.96 4.85 -6.39
CA SER A 36 -15.20 5.07 -4.96
C SER A 36 -14.03 4.64 -4.05
N SER A 37 -12.99 4.02 -4.62
CA SER A 37 -11.90 3.41 -3.87
C SER A 37 -10.61 4.25 -3.94
N VAL A 38 -9.78 4.10 -2.92
CA VAL A 38 -8.46 4.74 -2.81
C VAL A 38 -7.40 3.66 -2.75
N PHE A 39 -6.42 3.75 -3.65
CA PHE A 39 -5.29 2.85 -3.75
C PHE A 39 -4.02 3.56 -3.28
N TYR A 40 -3.18 2.82 -2.57
CA TYR A 40 -1.86 3.28 -2.15
C TYR A 40 -0.80 2.40 -2.80
N THR A 41 0.22 3.03 -3.37
CA THR A 41 1.37 2.34 -3.98
C THR A 41 2.66 2.89 -3.37
N THR A 42 3.69 2.07 -3.28
CA THR A 42 5.01 2.52 -2.81
C THR A 42 5.63 3.46 -3.85
N ALA A 43 6.20 4.58 -3.41
CA ALA A 43 7.01 5.40 -4.30
C ALA A 43 8.25 4.61 -4.69
N ALA A 44 8.60 4.63 -5.97
CA ALA A 44 9.78 3.94 -6.48
C ALA A 44 11.05 4.60 -5.90
N THR A 45 11.50 4.13 -4.73
CA THR A 45 12.87 4.36 -4.30
C THR A 45 13.75 3.44 -5.13
N SER A 46 14.79 3.97 -5.79
CA SER A 46 15.82 3.19 -6.46
C SER A 46 16.51 2.22 -5.49
N LYS A 47 15.87 1.10 -5.21
CA LYS A 47 16.43 -0.13 -4.65
C LYS A 47 15.41 -1.26 -4.89
N PRO A 48 15.70 -2.22 -5.78
CA PRO A 48 14.85 -3.37 -5.97
C PRO A 48 15.11 -4.39 -4.85
N ALA A 49 14.06 -4.79 -4.15
CA ALA A 49 13.99 -6.10 -3.48
C ALA A 49 12.52 -6.44 -3.17
N ALA A 50 12.04 -7.50 -3.82
CA ALA A 50 10.72 -8.12 -3.78
C ALA A 50 9.60 -7.43 -4.60
N ALA A 51 9.59 -7.68 -5.91
CA ALA A 51 8.34 -7.97 -6.61
C ALA A 51 7.75 -9.27 -6.01
N GLU A 52 6.44 -9.55 -5.95
CA GLU A 52 5.42 -9.62 -7.01
C GLU A 52 3.99 -9.76 -6.40
N PRO A 53 2.86 -9.68 -7.14
CA PRO A 53 2.71 -9.36 -8.56
C PRO A 53 1.83 -8.12 -8.85
N GLN A 54 2.20 -7.44 -9.93
CA GLN A 54 1.32 -6.92 -10.99
C GLN A 54 -0.19 -6.92 -10.69
N GLN A 55 -0.76 -5.76 -10.34
CA GLN A 55 -2.18 -5.52 -10.60
C GLN A 55 -2.32 -5.25 -12.10
N GLU A 56 -2.66 -6.32 -12.79
CA GLU A 56 -3.17 -6.36 -14.14
C GLU A 56 -4.30 -5.34 -14.28
N ALA A 57 -4.03 -4.30 -15.06
CA ALA A 57 -5.08 -3.57 -15.75
C ALA A 57 -5.68 -4.55 -16.77
N VAL A 58 -6.71 -5.29 -16.37
CA VAL A 58 -7.68 -5.82 -17.34
C VAL A 58 -8.62 -4.68 -17.70
N ALA A 59 -8.27 -4.00 -18.80
CA ALA A 59 -9.27 -3.47 -19.70
C ALA A 59 -9.81 -4.67 -20.49
N GLY A 60 -11.13 -4.88 -20.41
CA GLY A 60 -11.89 -5.88 -21.15
C GLY A 60 -13.37 -5.58 -21.02
#